data_AF-A0A917N525-F1
#
_entry.id   AF-A0A917N525-F1
#
_cell.length_a   1.000
_cell.length_b   1.000
_cell.length_c   1.000
_cell.angle_alpha   90.00
_cell.angle_beta   90.00
_cell.angle_gamma   90.00
#
_symmetry.space_group_name_H-M   'P 1'
#
loop_
_entity.id
_entity.type
_entity.pdbx_description
1 polymer ?
#
loop_
_entity_poly.entity_id
_entity_poly.type
_entity_poly.pdbx_seq_one_letter_code
_entity_poly.pdbx_strand_id
1 'polypeptide(L)'
;MQQKVELKQIRSVSEIVDDSIIFLKQNWKPLLKAYVVICGFFLMASMVLAVMSQVRLFQNFKDGESSFTSAFLMVQIFEFVSLTMVTLTTLSFIALYRDKANEPPTVEEVWRYVRFYFFRAFGGAFLLLVLLTLGLLFCIFPGLYLFPVFALVLPVMVLENATFSYSFNRAFKLIKNNWGPMLGVILLTFILILAVFMIITIPASIVAGLAILLTGQGTAVIFGMVFTVFGHLVQFTYVLPVIAAALAYFSYTENTDDAGLMARIEALGVHNNSSTDNLPTEEY
;
A
#
# COMPACT_ATOMS: atom_id res chain seq x y z
N MET A 1 -20.05 -1.96 20.55
CA MET A 1 -19.80 -1.35 19.23
C MET A 1 -18.30 -1.07 19.16
N GLN A 2 -17.58 -1.61 18.18
CA GLN A 2 -16.14 -1.33 18.04
C GLN A 2 -15.95 0.13 17.62
N GLN A 3 -15.07 0.86 18.30
CA GLN A 3 -14.72 2.23 17.96
C GLN A 3 -14.11 2.25 16.54
N LYS A 4 -14.66 3.11 15.67
CA LYS A 4 -14.16 3.27 14.29
C LYS A 4 -12.79 3.94 14.33
N VAL A 5 -11.87 3.54 13.45
CA VAL A 5 -10.52 4.13 13.38
C VAL A 5 -10.62 5.61 12.98
N GLU A 6 -10.17 6.52 13.83
CA GLU A 6 -10.13 7.96 13.54
C GLU A 6 -8.97 8.30 12.62
N LEU A 7 -9.23 8.68 11.37
CA LEU A 7 -8.15 8.83 10.39
C LEU A 7 -7.14 9.93 10.76
N LYS A 8 -7.58 11.06 11.32
CA LYS A 8 -6.73 12.21 11.69
C LYS A 8 -6.26 12.13 13.14
N GLN A 9 -5.12 11.49 13.36
CA GLN A 9 -4.53 11.35 14.68
C GLN A 9 -3.01 11.22 14.56
N ILE A 10 -2.28 11.81 15.52
CA ILE A 10 -0.83 11.60 15.70
C ILE A 10 -0.62 10.20 16.26
N ARG A 11 0.22 9.41 15.59
CA ARG A 11 0.47 8.00 15.91
C ARG A 11 1.97 7.71 15.99
N SER A 12 2.32 6.80 16.88
CA SER A 12 3.59 6.09 16.87
C SER A 12 3.64 5.05 15.74
N VAL A 13 4.84 4.53 15.47
CA VAL A 13 5.06 3.55 14.38
C VAL A 13 4.22 2.28 14.56
N SER A 14 4.17 1.73 15.78
CA SER A 14 3.36 0.54 16.09
C SER A 14 1.86 0.82 15.96
N GLU A 15 1.39 1.96 16.45
CA GLU A 15 -0.01 2.36 16.33
C GLU A 15 -0.46 2.50 14.88
N ILE A 16 0.38 3.03 13.97
CA ILE A 16 0.06 3.07 12.54
C ILE A 16 -0.17 1.66 11.98
N VAL A 17 0.68 0.71 12.36
CA VAL A 17 0.58 -0.68 11.88
C VAL A 17 -0.63 -1.37 12.51
N ASP A 18 -0.83 -1.23 13.81
CA ASP A 18 -1.98 -1.83 14.53
C ASP A 18 -3.31 -1.28 14.01
N ASP A 19 -3.43 0.04 13.85
CA ASP A 19 -4.61 0.68 13.27
C ASP A 19 -4.84 0.27 11.82
N SER A 20 -3.78 0.03 11.04
CA SER A 20 -3.93 -0.47 9.66
C SER A 20 -4.54 -1.88 9.62
N ILE A 21 -4.15 -2.75 10.57
CA ILE A 21 -4.72 -4.09 10.73
C ILE A 21 -6.16 -4.00 11.23
N ILE A 22 -6.45 -3.11 12.19
CA ILE A 22 -7.81 -2.88 12.70
C ILE A 22 -8.71 -2.35 11.59
N PHE A 23 -8.26 -1.36 10.82
CA PHE A 23 -8.99 -0.80 9.69
C PHE A 23 -9.29 -1.87 8.65
N LEU A 24 -8.30 -2.69 8.30
CA LEU A 24 -8.47 -3.82 7.39
C LEU A 24 -9.50 -4.80 7.94
N LYS A 25 -9.44 -5.17 9.22
CA LYS A 25 -10.39 -6.09 9.87
C LYS A 25 -11.81 -5.52 9.93
N GLN A 26 -11.97 -4.23 10.19
CA GLN A 26 -13.28 -3.57 10.22
C GLN A 26 -13.91 -3.50 8.83
N ASN A 27 -13.09 -3.27 7.80
CA ASN A 27 -13.56 -3.03 6.43
C ASN A 27 -13.24 -4.18 5.46
N TRP A 28 -12.95 -5.39 5.96
CA TRP A 28 -12.42 -6.47 5.11
C TRP A 28 -13.39 -6.90 4.00
N LYS A 29 -14.71 -7.01 4.29
CA LYS A 29 -15.69 -7.42 3.27
C LYS A 29 -15.88 -6.36 2.18
N PRO A 30 -16.16 -5.08 2.50
CA PRO A 30 -16.28 -4.04 1.47
C PRO A 30 -14.99 -3.86 0.67
N LEU A 31 -13.82 -3.86 1.34
CA LEU A 31 -12.53 -3.66 0.68
C LEU A 31 -12.18 -4.85 -0.22
N LEU A 32 -12.38 -6.10 0.23
CA LEU A 32 -12.18 -7.29 -0.59
C LEU A 32 -13.11 -7.29 -1.81
N LYS A 33 -14.38 -6.88 -1.64
CA LYS A 33 -15.32 -6.77 -2.76
C LYS A 33 -14.84 -5.74 -3.78
N ALA A 34 -14.41 -4.56 -3.34
CA ALA A 34 -13.85 -3.54 -4.23
C ALA A 34 -12.59 -4.04 -4.94
N TYR A 35 -11.67 -4.67 -4.20
CA TYR A 35 -10.45 -5.27 -4.74
C TYR A 35 -10.74 -6.32 -5.82
N VAL A 36 -11.60 -7.30 -5.54
CA VAL A 36 -11.90 -8.38 -6.50
C VAL A 36 -12.57 -7.82 -7.76
N VAL A 37 -13.50 -6.89 -7.63
CA VAL A 37 -14.22 -6.33 -8.78
C VAL A 37 -13.33 -5.42 -9.63
N ILE A 38 -12.50 -4.59 -9.01
CA ILE A 38 -11.72 -3.56 -9.70
C ILE A 38 -10.35 -4.09 -10.15
N CYS A 39 -9.66 -4.82 -9.27
CA CYS A 39 -8.31 -5.34 -9.53
C CYS A 39 -8.33 -6.75 -10.16
N GLY A 40 -9.43 -7.49 -10.00
CA GLY A 40 -9.49 -8.92 -10.34
C GLY A 40 -9.14 -9.23 -11.80
N PHE A 41 -9.58 -8.42 -12.76
CA PHE A 41 -9.21 -8.62 -14.16
C PHE A 41 -7.69 -8.53 -14.39
N PHE A 42 -7.04 -7.49 -13.85
CA PHE A 42 -5.60 -7.27 -14.01
C PHE A 42 -4.79 -8.32 -13.26
N LEU A 43 -5.23 -8.71 -12.06
CA LEU A 43 -4.61 -9.78 -11.29
C LEU A 43 -4.69 -11.12 -12.02
N MET A 44 -5.88 -11.47 -12.55
CA MET A 44 -6.07 -12.72 -13.30
C MET A 44 -5.25 -12.72 -14.59
N ALA A 45 -5.20 -11.61 -15.31
CA ALA A 45 -4.39 -11.48 -16.52
C ALA A 45 -2.89 -11.60 -16.20
N SER A 46 -2.40 -10.90 -15.16
CA SER A 46 -1.02 -11.02 -14.68
C SER A 46 -0.68 -12.47 -14.31
N MET A 47 -1.57 -13.13 -13.55
CA MET A 47 -1.41 -14.51 -13.11
C MET A 47 -1.31 -15.49 -14.27
N VAL A 48 -2.22 -15.42 -15.25
CA VAL A 48 -2.20 -16.30 -16.43
C VAL A 48 -0.93 -16.09 -17.25
N LEU A 49 -0.55 -14.83 -17.49
CA LEU A 49 0.67 -14.50 -18.21
C LEU A 49 1.92 -14.98 -17.46
N ALA A 50 1.95 -14.85 -16.13
CA ALA A 50 3.06 -15.30 -15.30
C ALA A 50 3.21 -16.82 -15.35
N VAL A 51 2.11 -17.58 -15.28
CA VAL A 51 2.10 -19.04 -15.44
C VAL A 51 2.63 -19.45 -16.82
N MET A 52 2.18 -18.79 -17.89
CA MET A 52 2.67 -19.05 -19.25
C MET A 52 4.16 -18.70 -19.40
N SER A 53 4.60 -17.58 -18.84
CA SER A 53 5.99 -17.14 -18.88
C SER A 53 6.90 -18.08 -18.09
N GLN A 54 6.41 -18.70 -17.02
CA GLN A 54 7.17 -19.66 -16.23
C GLN A 54 7.44 -20.96 -17.00
N VAL A 55 6.46 -21.45 -17.78
CA VAL A 55 6.66 -22.60 -18.69
C VAL A 55 7.74 -22.29 -19.72
N ARG A 56 7.66 -21.11 -20.33
CA ARG A 56 8.65 -20.64 -21.32
C ARG A 56 10.03 -20.49 -20.69
N LEU A 57 10.11 -19.94 -19.48
CA LEU A 57 11.39 -19.80 -18.79
C LEU A 57 12.06 -21.17 -18.57
N PHE A 58 11.30 -22.20 -18.20
CA PHE A 58 11.83 -23.54 -18.05
C PHE A 58 12.27 -24.16 -19.39
N GLN A 59 11.53 -23.93 -20.47
CA GLN A 59 11.90 -24.36 -21.83
C GLN A 59 13.18 -23.66 -22.29
N ASN A 60 13.23 -22.34 -22.23
CA ASN A 60 14.40 -21.54 -22.63
C ASN A 60 15.65 -21.95 -21.84
N PHE A 61 15.51 -22.27 -20.56
CA PHE A 61 16.63 -22.74 -19.75
C PHE A 61 17.19 -24.11 -20.24
N LYS A 62 16.32 -25.01 -20.70
CA LYS A 62 16.74 -26.29 -21.30
C LYS A 62 17.39 -26.10 -22.66
N ASP A 63 16.86 -25.18 -23.45
CA ASP A 63 17.28 -24.93 -24.82
C ASP A 63 18.48 -23.96 -24.90
N GLY A 64 18.91 -23.39 -23.76
CA GLY A 64 20.01 -22.43 -23.70
C GLY A 64 19.66 -21.04 -24.27
N GLU A 65 18.36 -20.73 -24.37
CA GLU A 65 17.85 -19.48 -24.93
C GLU A 65 17.70 -18.37 -23.88
N SER A 66 17.57 -17.13 -24.36
CA SER A 66 17.33 -15.97 -23.50
C SER A 66 15.96 -16.06 -22.80
N SER A 67 15.95 -15.83 -21.48
CA SER A 67 14.71 -15.69 -20.70
C SER A 67 14.07 -14.29 -20.84
N PHE A 68 14.80 -13.30 -21.37
CA PHE A 68 14.29 -11.95 -21.63
C PHE A 68 13.49 -11.90 -22.93
N THR A 69 12.29 -12.46 -22.88
CA THR A 69 11.38 -12.55 -24.03
C THR A 69 10.31 -11.46 -23.98
N SER A 70 9.58 -11.28 -25.09
CA SER A 70 8.38 -10.41 -25.12
C SER A 70 7.31 -10.87 -24.12
N ALA A 71 7.20 -12.17 -23.86
CA ALA A 71 6.28 -12.70 -22.85
C ALA A 71 6.67 -12.27 -21.43
N PHE A 72 7.97 -12.29 -21.11
CA PHE A 72 8.47 -11.77 -19.83
C PHE A 72 8.13 -10.28 -19.66
N LEU A 73 8.36 -9.46 -20.69
CA LEU A 73 8.00 -8.03 -20.64
C LEU A 73 6.50 -7.81 -20.45
N MET A 74 5.66 -8.64 -21.07
CA MET A 74 4.20 -8.56 -20.92
C MET A 74 3.77 -8.85 -19.47
N VAL A 75 4.39 -9.83 -18.81
CA VAL A 75 4.16 -10.10 -17.37
C VAL A 75 4.51 -8.88 -16.53
N GLN A 76 5.67 -8.26 -16.76
CA GLN A 76 6.08 -7.08 -15.99
C GLN A 76 5.11 -5.90 -16.15
N ILE A 77 4.58 -5.68 -17.35
CA ILE A 77 3.58 -4.62 -17.61
C ILE A 77 2.28 -4.92 -16.84
N PHE A 78 1.75 -6.14 -16.94
CA PHE A 78 0.50 -6.51 -16.27
C PHE A 78 0.63 -6.50 -14.76
N GLU A 79 1.77 -6.93 -14.22
CA GLU A 79 2.03 -6.89 -12.79
C GLU A 79 2.12 -5.45 -12.29
N PHE A 80 2.78 -4.57 -13.05
CA PHE A 80 2.85 -3.15 -12.74
C PHE A 80 1.46 -2.48 -12.74
N VAL A 81 0.61 -2.80 -13.72
CA VAL A 81 -0.79 -2.34 -13.75
C VAL A 81 -1.56 -2.90 -12.56
N SER A 82 -1.42 -4.20 -12.27
CA SER A 82 -2.08 -4.86 -11.14
C SER A 82 -1.75 -4.15 -9.82
N LEU A 83 -0.47 -3.95 -9.52
CA LEU A 83 -0.04 -3.28 -8.30
C LEU A 83 -0.55 -1.84 -8.21
N THR A 84 -0.52 -1.09 -9.33
CA THR A 84 -1.07 0.27 -9.40
C THR A 84 -2.57 0.27 -9.07
N MET A 85 -3.32 -0.69 -9.61
CA MET A 85 -4.76 -0.84 -9.35
C MET A 85 -5.04 -1.17 -7.89
N VAL A 86 -4.23 -2.05 -7.27
CA VAL A 86 -4.34 -2.35 -5.82
C VAL A 86 -4.13 -1.08 -5.00
N THR A 87 -3.02 -0.37 -5.21
CA THR A 87 -2.72 0.87 -4.49
C THR A 87 -3.83 1.91 -4.68
N LEU A 88 -4.26 2.13 -5.92
CA LEU A 88 -5.26 3.16 -6.21
C LEU A 88 -6.64 2.81 -5.66
N THR A 89 -7.05 1.55 -5.73
CA THR A 89 -8.33 1.08 -5.17
C THR A 89 -8.34 1.26 -3.66
N THR A 90 -7.27 0.88 -2.96
CA THR A 90 -7.16 1.03 -1.52
C THR A 90 -7.15 2.51 -1.10
N LEU A 91 -6.37 3.36 -1.78
CA LEU A 91 -6.35 4.80 -1.48
C LEU A 91 -7.69 5.47 -1.76
N SER A 92 -8.36 5.11 -2.86
CA SER A 92 -9.69 5.63 -3.20
C SER A 92 -10.74 5.19 -2.18
N PHE A 93 -10.66 3.94 -1.70
CA PHE A 93 -11.50 3.44 -0.63
C PHE A 93 -11.32 4.26 0.66
N ILE A 94 -10.07 4.52 1.06
CA ILE A 94 -9.76 5.32 2.26
C ILE A 94 -10.22 6.78 2.10
N ALA A 95 -10.00 7.38 0.92
CA ALA A 95 -10.45 8.74 0.62
C ALA A 95 -11.97 8.88 0.77
N LEU A 96 -12.73 7.94 0.19
CA LEU A 96 -14.19 7.93 0.30
C LEU A 96 -14.67 7.59 1.72
N TYR A 97 -14.00 6.68 2.42
CA TYR A 97 -14.30 6.35 3.81
C TYR A 97 -14.19 7.57 4.72
N ARG A 98 -13.14 8.40 4.51
CA ARG A 98 -12.97 9.70 5.17
C ARG A 98 -14.13 10.64 4.87
N ASP A 99 -14.45 10.81 3.60
CA ASP A 99 -15.45 11.77 3.14
C ASP A 99 -16.88 11.37 3.59
N LYS A 100 -17.11 10.07 3.86
CA LYS A 100 -18.37 9.50 4.36
C LYS A 100 -18.47 9.35 5.88
N ALA A 101 -17.70 10.12 6.66
CA ALA A 101 -17.72 10.05 8.12
C ALA A 101 -17.54 8.62 8.67
N ASN A 102 -16.58 7.88 8.11
CA ASN A 102 -16.21 6.52 8.50
C ASN A 102 -17.26 5.45 8.14
N GLU A 103 -17.96 5.60 7.02
CA GLU A 103 -18.81 4.56 6.44
C GLU A 103 -18.15 3.93 5.21
N PRO A 104 -18.26 2.59 5.04
CA PRO A 104 -17.64 1.89 3.93
C PRO A 104 -18.27 2.33 2.59
N PRO A 105 -17.47 2.78 1.61
CA PRO A 105 -17.99 3.15 0.29
C PRO A 105 -18.46 1.93 -0.50
N THR A 106 -19.32 2.18 -1.48
CA THR A 106 -19.74 1.18 -2.45
C THR A 106 -18.67 0.98 -3.53
N VAL A 107 -18.68 -0.18 -4.19
CA VAL A 107 -17.71 -0.50 -5.26
C VAL A 107 -17.78 0.49 -6.42
N GLU A 108 -18.98 0.97 -6.76
CA GLU A 108 -19.17 1.93 -7.86
C GLU A 108 -18.50 3.28 -7.57
N GLU A 109 -18.60 3.75 -6.33
CA GLU A 109 -17.97 5.01 -5.92
C GLU A 109 -16.45 4.89 -5.96
N VAL A 110 -15.91 3.77 -5.45
CA VAL A 110 -14.47 3.48 -5.53
C VAL A 110 -14.02 3.42 -6.99
N TRP A 111 -14.77 2.75 -7.86
CA TRP A 111 -14.47 2.67 -9.30
C TRP A 111 -14.47 4.05 -9.98
N ARG A 112 -15.38 4.95 -9.60
CA ARG A 112 -15.41 6.32 -10.13
C ARG A 112 -14.14 7.09 -9.77
N TYR A 113 -13.69 6.98 -8.51
CA TYR A 113 -12.43 7.58 -8.07
C TYR A 113 -11.22 6.95 -8.75
N VAL A 114 -11.17 5.62 -8.84
CA VAL A 114 -10.09 4.89 -9.52
C VAL A 114 -9.94 5.35 -10.97
N ARG A 115 -11.03 5.44 -11.73
CA ARG A 115 -10.97 5.93 -13.12
C ARG A 115 -10.47 7.37 -13.24
N PHE A 116 -10.87 8.24 -12.32
CA PHE A 116 -10.45 9.64 -12.32
C PHE A 116 -8.93 9.78 -12.10
N TYR A 117 -8.37 8.98 -11.19
CA TYR A 117 -6.95 9.05 -10.85
C TYR A 117 -6.06 8.10 -11.65
N PHE A 118 -6.61 7.16 -12.41
CA PHE A 118 -5.86 6.07 -13.05
C PHE A 118 -4.61 6.54 -13.78
N PHE A 119 -4.73 7.45 -14.75
CA PHE A 119 -3.59 7.91 -15.54
C PHE A 119 -2.56 8.70 -14.72
N ARG A 120 -3.01 9.47 -13.72
CA ARG A 120 -2.14 10.24 -12.82
C ARG A 120 -1.36 9.30 -11.90
N ALA A 121 -2.03 8.31 -11.31
CA ALA A 121 -1.43 7.32 -10.43
C ALA A 121 -0.50 6.38 -11.20
N PHE A 122 -0.89 5.92 -12.39
CA PHE A 122 -0.08 5.06 -13.25
C PHE A 122 1.19 5.79 -13.73
N GLY A 123 1.05 7.01 -14.27
CA GLY A 123 2.19 7.84 -14.66
C GLY A 123 3.09 8.17 -13.47
N GLY A 124 2.50 8.50 -12.31
CA GLY A 124 3.23 8.74 -11.07
C GLY A 124 4.01 7.51 -10.61
N ALA A 125 3.37 6.34 -10.54
CA ALA A 125 4.01 5.08 -10.19
C ALA A 125 5.15 4.73 -11.16
N PHE A 126 4.99 5.01 -12.45
CA PHE A 126 6.00 4.75 -13.46
C PHE A 126 7.21 5.67 -13.28
N LEU A 127 6.98 6.95 -13.02
CA LEU A 127 8.05 7.90 -12.69
C LEU A 127 8.79 7.50 -11.40
N LEU A 128 8.08 7.05 -10.36
CA LEU A 128 8.70 6.54 -9.13
C LEU A 128 9.55 5.31 -9.41
N LEU A 129 9.08 4.38 -10.24
CA LEU A 129 9.85 3.20 -10.65
C LEU A 129 11.16 3.62 -11.35
N VAL A 130 11.08 4.53 -12.32
CA VAL A 130 12.28 5.04 -13.02
C VAL A 130 13.24 5.74 -12.06
N LEU A 131 12.74 6.60 -11.18
CA LEU A 131 13.56 7.29 -10.18
C LEU A 131 14.22 6.33 -9.20
N LEU A 132 13.50 5.27 -8.78
CA LEU A 132 14.05 4.22 -7.92
C LEU A 132 15.17 3.45 -8.63
N THR A 133 14.94 3.03 -9.88
CA THR A 133 15.94 2.30 -10.67
C THR A 133 17.18 3.14 -10.91
N LEU A 134 17.02 4.41 -11.29
CA LEU A 134 18.15 5.33 -11.47
C LEU A 134 18.87 5.58 -10.14
N GLY A 135 18.13 5.80 -9.05
CA GLY A 135 18.69 5.98 -7.71
C GLY A 135 19.58 4.81 -7.32
N LEU A 136 19.07 3.57 -7.44
CA LEU A 136 19.83 2.35 -7.14
C LEU A 136 21.02 2.13 -8.08
N LEU A 137 20.89 2.50 -9.37
CA LEU A 137 21.97 2.37 -10.36
C LEU A 137 23.15 3.32 -10.04
N PHE A 138 22.87 4.56 -9.64
CA PHE A 138 23.90 5.55 -9.34
C PHE A 138 24.50 5.39 -7.94
N CYS A 139 23.69 5.02 -6.93
CA CYS A 139 24.19 4.67 -5.59
C CYS A 139 23.09 4.02 -4.71
N ILE A 140 23.43 2.93 -4.02
CA ILE A 140 22.49 2.20 -3.16
C ILE A 140 21.94 3.09 -2.02
N PHE A 141 22.78 3.93 -1.42
CA PHE A 141 22.40 4.76 -0.26
C PHE A 141 21.29 5.78 -0.58
N PRO A 142 21.41 6.63 -1.63
CA PRO A 142 20.32 7.49 -2.08
C PRO A 142 19.05 6.72 -2.45
N GLY A 143 19.16 5.57 -3.13
CA GLY A 143 18.00 4.75 -3.49
C GLY A 143 17.18 4.32 -2.28
N LEU A 144 17.86 3.86 -1.22
CA LEU A 144 17.20 3.49 0.04
C LEU A 144 16.63 4.69 0.80
N TYR A 145 17.34 5.83 0.78
CA TYR A 145 16.87 7.05 1.45
C TYR A 145 15.55 7.57 0.88
N LEU A 146 15.33 7.42 -0.44
CA LEU A 146 14.11 7.87 -1.12
C LEU A 146 12.90 6.96 -0.89
N PHE A 147 13.10 5.75 -0.39
CA PHE A 147 12.02 4.76 -0.26
C PHE A 147 10.86 5.23 0.63
N PRO A 148 11.09 5.84 1.81
CA PRO A 148 10.01 6.44 2.62
C PRO A 148 9.27 7.58 1.93
N VAL A 149 9.96 8.36 1.08
CA VAL A 149 9.33 9.43 0.30
C VAL A 149 8.37 8.84 -0.72
N PHE A 150 8.83 7.84 -1.49
CA PHE A 150 8.04 7.22 -2.55
C PHE A 150 6.75 6.59 -2.02
N ALA A 151 6.80 6.01 -0.82
CA ALA A 151 5.64 5.42 -0.17
C ALA A 151 4.51 6.44 0.12
N LEU A 152 4.81 7.74 0.26
CA LEU A 152 3.80 8.79 0.49
C LEU A 152 3.36 9.55 -0.76
N VAL A 153 4.06 9.43 -1.89
CA VAL A 153 3.71 10.19 -3.11
C VAL A 153 2.30 9.86 -3.61
N LEU A 154 1.95 8.58 -3.71
CA LEU A 154 0.61 8.17 -4.15
C LEU A 154 -0.49 8.51 -3.12
N PRO A 155 -0.30 8.28 -1.80
CA PRO A 155 -1.21 8.79 -0.78
C PRO A 155 -1.49 10.29 -0.92
N VAL A 156 -0.46 11.14 -1.02
CA VAL A 156 -0.63 12.59 -1.20
C VAL A 156 -1.38 12.90 -2.50
N MET A 157 -1.02 12.24 -3.61
CA MET A 157 -1.65 12.44 -4.91
C MET A 157 -3.16 12.20 -4.89
N VAL A 158 -3.59 11.11 -4.25
CA VAL A 158 -5.01 10.72 -4.19
C VAL A 158 -5.77 11.49 -3.11
N LEU A 159 -5.17 11.64 -1.92
CA LEU A 159 -5.85 12.23 -0.75
C LEU A 159 -5.93 13.76 -0.80
N GLU A 160 -4.98 14.43 -1.46
CA GLU A 160 -4.97 15.89 -1.70
C GLU A 160 -5.42 16.26 -3.12
N ASN A 161 -5.78 15.30 -3.98
CA ASN A 161 -6.07 15.51 -5.40
C ASN A 161 -4.95 16.29 -6.15
N ALA A 162 -3.69 16.00 -5.86
CA ALA A 162 -2.57 16.82 -6.31
C ALA A 162 -1.77 16.24 -7.49
N THR A 163 -1.04 17.09 -8.22
CA THR A 163 -0.18 16.66 -9.34
C THR A 163 1.05 15.92 -8.83
N PHE A 164 1.70 15.10 -9.68
CA PHE A 164 2.90 14.35 -9.29
C PHE A 164 3.99 15.23 -8.66
N SER A 165 4.33 16.36 -9.30
CA SER A 165 5.36 17.28 -8.81
C SER A 165 5.01 17.83 -7.42
N TYR A 166 3.75 18.24 -7.21
CA TYR A 166 3.31 18.67 -5.89
C TYR A 166 3.40 17.52 -4.88
N SER A 167 2.87 16.34 -5.22
CA SER A 167 2.82 15.18 -4.32
C SER A 167 4.21 14.72 -3.91
N PHE A 168 5.17 14.73 -4.83
CA PHE A 168 6.56 14.41 -4.57
C PHE A 168 7.19 15.40 -3.58
N ASN A 169 7.05 16.71 -3.83
CA ASN A 169 7.58 17.74 -2.95
C ASN A 169 6.92 17.73 -1.56
N ARG A 170 5.60 17.52 -1.50
CA ARG A 170 4.85 17.40 -0.25
C ARG A 170 5.26 16.15 0.52
N ALA A 171 5.41 15.00 -0.14
CA ALA A 171 5.94 13.78 0.49
C ALA A 171 7.34 14.00 1.08
N PHE A 172 8.23 14.68 0.36
CA PHE A 172 9.55 15.06 0.88
C PHE A 172 9.47 15.91 2.15
N LYS A 173 8.57 16.91 2.17
CA LYS A 173 8.36 17.76 3.35
C LYS A 173 7.86 16.96 4.55
N LEU A 174 6.87 16.08 4.35
CA LEU A 174 6.30 15.24 5.41
C LEU A 174 7.34 14.26 5.99
N ILE A 175 8.19 13.69 5.13
CA ILE A 175 9.21 12.72 5.53
C ILE A 175 10.42 13.36 6.19
N LYS A 176 10.76 14.63 5.90
CA LYS A 176 11.96 15.29 6.43
C LYS A 176 12.15 15.11 7.95
N ASN A 177 11.07 15.25 8.71
CA ASN A 177 11.08 15.10 10.17
C ASN A 177 10.59 13.71 10.64
N ASN A 178 10.08 12.87 9.74
CA ASN A 178 9.45 11.58 10.05
C ASN A 178 10.09 10.40 9.30
N TRP A 179 11.33 10.54 8.81
CA TRP A 179 11.98 9.54 7.97
C TRP A 179 12.16 8.20 8.69
N GLY A 180 12.71 8.21 9.91
CA GLY A 180 12.90 7.02 10.73
C GLY A 180 11.56 6.32 11.05
N PRO A 181 10.56 7.05 11.58
CA PRO A 181 9.22 6.50 11.78
C PRO A 181 8.59 5.87 10.53
N MET A 182 8.65 6.55 9.38
CA MET A 182 8.07 6.02 8.14
C MET A 182 8.81 4.77 7.67
N LEU A 183 10.13 4.75 7.76
CA LEU A 183 10.92 3.55 7.47
C LEU A 183 10.49 2.39 8.38
N GLY A 184 10.25 2.66 9.68
CA GLY A 184 9.72 1.69 10.62
C GLY A 184 8.36 1.12 10.19
N VAL A 185 7.43 1.97 9.75
CA VAL A 185 6.11 1.53 9.23
C VAL A 185 6.27 0.62 8.02
N ILE A 186 7.13 1.01 7.07
CA ILE A 186 7.43 0.23 5.87
C ILE A 186 8.03 -1.13 6.25
N LEU A 187 9.02 -1.16 7.14
CA LEU A 187 9.69 -2.40 7.56
C LEU A 187 8.74 -3.34 8.29
N LEU A 188 7.92 -2.82 9.21
CA LEU A 188 6.96 -3.64 9.95
C LEU A 188 5.89 -4.24 9.03
N THR A 189 5.31 -3.44 8.14
CA THR A 189 4.34 -3.95 7.16
C THR A 189 4.97 -4.93 6.16
N PHE A 190 6.22 -4.70 5.76
CA PHE A 190 6.98 -5.64 4.94
C PHE A 190 7.21 -6.97 5.66
N ILE A 191 7.60 -6.95 6.93
CA ILE A 191 7.78 -8.18 7.74
C ILE A 191 6.46 -8.95 7.86
N LEU A 192 5.33 -8.26 8.04
CA LEU A 192 4.01 -8.91 8.10
C LEU A 192 3.65 -9.60 6.79
N ILE A 193 3.84 -8.94 5.64
CA ILE A 193 3.57 -9.53 4.31
C ILE A 193 4.53 -10.70 4.06
N LEU A 194 5.80 -10.52 4.38
CA LEU A 194 6.81 -11.57 4.25
C LEU A 194 6.45 -12.80 5.08
N ALA A 195 5.98 -12.61 6.33
CA ALA A 195 5.53 -13.70 7.18
C ALA A 195 4.35 -14.46 6.57
N VAL A 196 3.34 -13.75 6.05
CA VAL A 196 2.18 -14.37 5.38
C VAL A 196 2.63 -15.16 4.15
N PHE A 197 3.53 -14.60 3.34
CA PHE A 197 4.09 -15.28 2.18
C PHE A 197 4.85 -16.55 2.58
N MET A 198 5.70 -16.47 3.60
CA MET A 198 6.55 -17.57 4.07
C MET A 198 5.77 -18.74 4.69
N ILE A 199 4.66 -18.46 5.38
CA ILE A 199 3.76 -19.50 5.93
C ILE A 199 3.24 -20.41 4.81
N ILE A 200 3.01 -19.86 3.63
CA ILE A 200 2.50 -20.61 2.47
C ILE A 200 3.67 -21.23 1.68
N THR A 201 4.74 -20.47 1.45
CA THR A 201 5.79 -20.87 0.51
C THR A 201 6.76 -21.88 1.10
N ILE A 202 7.12 -21.81 2.39
CA ILE A 202 8.04 -22.79 2.99
C ILE A 202 7.48 -24.21 2.90
N PRO A 203 6.27 -24.53 3.42
CA PRO A 203 5.76 -25.90 3.37
C PRO A 203 5.62 -26.41 1.94
N ALA A 204 5.11 -25.56 1.05
CA ALA A 204 4.99 -25.90 -0.36
C ALA A 204 6.36 -26.17 -1.01
N SER A 205 7.42 -25.45 -0.63
CA SER A 205 8.77 -25.64 -1.19
C SER A 205 9.41 -26.96 -0.76
N ILE A 206 9.15 -27.40 0.47
CA ILE A 206 9.59 -28.70 0.98
C ILE A 206 8.89 -29.82 0.20
N VAL A 207 7.56 -29.73 0.03
CA VAL A 207 6.78 -30.70 -0.74
C VAL A 207 7.25 -30.75 -2.20
N ALA A 208 7.47 -29.58 -2.82
CA ALA A 208 7.97 -29.49 -4.18
C ALA A 208 9.36 -30.14 -4.33
N GLY A 209 10.29 -29.85 -3.42
CA GLY A 209 11.64 -30.42 -3.43
C GLY A 209 11.63 -31.95 -3.30
N LEU A 210 10.83 -32.49 -2.37
CA LEU A 210 10.66 -33.94 -2.20
C LEU A 210 10.02 -34.59 -3.43
N ALA A 211 8.99 -33.96 -4.01
CA ALA A 211 8.35 -34.49 -5.20
C ALA A 211 9.30 -34.51 -6.40
N ILE A 212 10.12 -33.46 -6.60
CA ILE A 212 11.13 -33.44 -7.66
C ILE A 212 12.16 -34.56 -7.46
N LEU A 213 12.59 -34.82 -6.21
CA LEU A 213 13.51 -35.91 -5.89
C LEU A 213 12.92 -37.30 -6.23
N LEU A 214 11.63 -37.51 -5.94
CA LEU A 214 10.97 -38.80 -6.10
C LEU A 214 10.45 -39.05 -7.53
N THR A 215 10.09 -38.01 -8.27
CA THR A 215 9.39 -38.10 -9.57
C THR A 215 10.17 -37.51 -10.74
N GLY A 216 11.30 -36.86 -10.47
CA GLY A 216 12.13 -36.19 -11.48
C GLY A 216 11.71 -34.76 -11.80
N GLN A 217 12.46 -34.10 -12.69
CA GLN A 217 12.35 -32.65 -12.97
C GLN A 217 11.03 -32.22 -13.66
N GLY A 218 10.25 -33.16 -14.19
CA GLY A 218 8.97 -32.85 -14.85
C GLY A 218 7.93 -32.23 -13.90
N THR A 219 7.99 -32.55 -12.61
CA THR A 219 7.09 -31.99 -11.59
C THR A 219 7.48 -30.57 -11.16
N ALA A 220 8.71 -30.13 -11.41
CA ALA A 220 9.18 -28.80 -11.04
C ALA A 220 8.35 -27.68 -11.67
N VAL A 221 7.94 -27.87 -12.93
CA VAL A 221 7.09 -26.91 -13.65
C VAL A 221 5.72 -26.79 -12.99
N ILE A 222 5.11 -27.91 -12.60
CA ILE A 222 3.79 -27.95 -11.96
C ILE A 222 3.83 -27.21 -10.63
N PHE A 223 4.82 -27.49 -9.78
CA PHE A 223 5.00 -26.77 -8.53
C PHE A 223 5.25 -25.29 -8.75
N GLY A 224 6.07 -24.95 -9.74
CA GLY A 224 6.28 -23.57 -10.17
C GLY A 224 4.96 -22.85 -10.45
N MET A 225 4.08 -23.45 -11.25
CA MET A 225 2.78 -22.86 -11.59
C MET A 225 1.93 -22.63 -10.34
N VAL A 226 1.90 -23.63 -9.45
CA VAL A 226 1.17 -23.56 -8.19
C VAL A 226 1.68 -22.40 -7.33
N PHE A 227 3.01 -22.23 -7.19
CA PHE A 227 3.59 -21.08 -6.49
C PHE A 227 3.22 -19.75 -7.14
N THR A 228 3.25 -19.67 -8.46
CA THR A 228 2.88 -18.45 -9.19
C THR A 228 1.43 -18.07 -8.90
N VAL A 229 0.50 -19.03 -8.96
CA VAL A 229 -0.92 -18.81 -8.62
C VAL A 229 -1.05 -18.34 -7.17
N PHE A 230 -0.42 -19.03 -6.22
CA PHE A 230 -0.47 -18.62 -4.81
C PHE A 230 0.13 -17.25 -4.56
N GLY A 231 1.23 -16.89 -5.23
CA GLY A 231 1.84 -15.56 -5.14
C GLY A 231 0.87 -14.46 -5.52
N HIS A 232 0.09 -14.65 -6.59
CA HIS A 232 -0.95 -13.70 -7.01
C HIS A 232 -2.13 -13.67 -6.03
N LEU A 233 -2.51 -14.80 -5.42
CA LEU A 233 -3.58 -14.82 -4.40
C LEU A 233 -3.17 -14.03 -3.15
N VAL A 234 -1.91 -14.09 -2.74
CA VAL A 234 -1.35 -13.33 -1.61
C VAL A 234 -1.22 -11.84 -1.93
N GLN A 235 -1.31 -11.42 -3.20
CA GLN A 235 -1.21 -10.02 -3.62
C GLN A 235 -2.26 -9.12 -2.94
N PHE A 236 -3.39 -9.67 -2.49
CA PHE A 236 -4.35 -8.92 -1.67
C PHE A 236 -3.73 -8.33 -0.39
N THR A 237 -2.71 -8.97 0.19
CA THR A 237 -2.03 -8.47 1.40
C THR A 237 -1.33 -7.12 1.18
N TYR A 238 -1.04 -6.73 -0.07
CA TYR A 238 -0.50 -5.40 -0.39
C TYR A 238 -1.46 -4.24 -0.11
N VAL A 239 -2.75 -4.51 0.17
CA VAL A 239 -3.62 -3.44 0.69
C VAL A 239 -3.15 -2.93 2.06
N LEU A 240 -2.53 -3.77 2.88
CA LEU A 240 -2.07 -3.43 4.23
C LEU A 240 -1.00 -2.32 4.24
N PRO A 241 0.13 -2.42 3.53
CA PRO A 241 1.12 -1.34 3.48
C PRO A 241 0.56 -0.07 2.86
N VAL A 242 -0.42 -0.16 1.95
CA VAL A 242 -1.10 1.02 1.39
C VAL A 242 -1.98 1.70 2.44
N ILE A 243 -2.73 0.94 3.25
CA ILE A 243 -3.50 1.47 4.38
C ILE A 243 -2.53 2.13 5.38
N ALA A 244 -1.45 1.45 5.75
CA ALA A 244 -0.46 1.97 6.69
C ALA A 244 0.19 3.27 6.17
N ALA A 245 0.52 3.35 4.87
CA ALA A 245 1.04 4.58 4.26
C ALA A 245 0.01 5.73 4.27
N ALA A 246 -1.28 5.44 4.07
CA ALA A 246 -2.34 6.44 4.17
C ALA A 246 -2.53 6.94 5.63
N LEU A 247 -2.48 6.05 6.62
CA LEU A 247 -2.54 6.44 8.04
C LEU A 247 -1.29 7.22 8.47
N ALA A 248 -0.11 6.82 7.99
CA ALA A 248 1.14 7.57 8.19
C ALA A 248 1.03 8.98 7.58
N TYR A 249 0.50 9.09 6.36
CA TYR A 249 0.20 10.39 5.73
C TYR A 249 -0.68 11.26 6.63
N PHE A 250 -1.80 10.75 7.15
CA PHE A 250 -2.67 11.54 8.02
C PHE A 250 -1.96 11.96 9.32
N SER A 251 -1.20 11.05 9.94
CA SER A 251 -0.43 11.34 11.15
C SER A 251 0.64 12.40 10.92
N TYR A 252 1.38 12.35 9.81
CA TYR A 252 2.44 13.32 9.53
C TYR A 252 1.90 14.67 9.11
N THR A 253 0.77 14.68 8.39
CA THR A 253 0.06 15.92 8.05
C THR A 253 -0.41 16.61 9.33
N GLU A 254 -1.01 15.89 10.27
CA GLU A 254 -1.45 16.44 11.55
C GLU A 254 -0.29 16.97 12.42
N ASN A 255 0.89 16.35 12.31
CA ASN A 255 2.09 16.78 13.03
C ASN A 255 2.80 17.98 12.37
N THR A 256 2.55 18.25 11.09
CA THR A 256 3.24 19.32 10.34
C THR A 256 2.35 20.51 10.00
N ASP A 257 1.05 20.32 9.86
CA ASP A 257 0.10 21.38 9.62
C ASP A 257 -0.50 21.82 10.98
N ASP A 258 -0.14 23.03 11.44
CA ASP A 258 -0.58 23.62 12.72
C ASP A 258 -2.10 23.61 12.96
N ALA A 259 -2.92 23.36 11.93
CA ALA A 259 -4.37 23.29 12.00
C ALA A 259 -4.90 22.32 13.07
N GLY A 260 -4.21 21.19 13.29
CA GLY A 260 -4.55 20.23 14.35
C GLY A 260 -4.32 20.77 15.76
N LEU A 261 -3.18 21.46 15.94
CA LEU A 261 -2.83 22.15 17.16
C LEU A 261 -3.75 23.35 17.44
N MET A 262 -4.06 24.15 16.41
CA MET A 262 -4.96 25.30 16.53
C MET A 262 -6.39 24.87 16.88
N ALA A 263 -6.91 23.80 16.27
CA ALA A 263 -8.23 23.26 16.63
C ALA A 263 -8.29 22.76 18.09
N ARG A 264 -7.19 22.19 18.60
CA ARG A 264 -7.08 21.77 20.02
C ARG A 264 -6.96 22.96 20.97
N ILE A 265 -6.21 24.00 20.59
CA ILE A 265 -6.10 25.24 21.35
C ILE A 265 -7.47 25.94 21.42
N GLU A 266 -8.20 25.99 20.31
CA GLU A 266 -9.54 26.57 20.24
C GLU A 266 -10.54 25.77 21.10
N ALA A 267 -10.50 24.43 21.06
CA ALA A 267 -11.33 23.57 21.92
C ALA A 267 -11.03 23.75 23.42
N LEU A 268 -9.76 24.00 23.79
CA LEU A 268 -9.37 24.34 25.17
C LEU A 268 -9.85 25.74 25.57
N GLY A 269 -9.87 26.70 24.64
CA GLY A 269 -10.42 28.04 24.85
C GLY A 269 -11.93 28.03 25.12
N VAL A 270 -12.68 27.13 24.47
CA VAL A 270 -14.14 27.00 24.68
C VAL A 270 -14.48 26.42 26.05
N HIS A 271 -13.70 25.46 26.57
CA HIS A 271 -13.93 24.85 27.89
C HIS A 271 -13.62 25.79 29.08
N ASN A 272 -12.77 26.79 28.90
CA ASN A 272 -12.45 27.74 29.96
C ASN A 272 -13.52 28.84 30.14
N ASN A 273 -14.26 29.20 29.09
CA ASN A 273 -15.29 30.24 29.18
C ASN A 273 -16.56 29.82 29.93
N SER A 274 -16.84 28.51 30.06
CA SER A 274 -17.96 28.01 30.87
C SER A 274 -17.67 27.97 32.37
N SER A 275 -16.41 28.16 32.77
CA SER A 275 -15.95 28.04 34.17
C SER A 275 -15.67 29.39 34.83
N THR A 276 -15.57 30.47 34.05
CA THR A 276 -15.26 31.82 34.52
C THR A 276 -16.46 32.62 34.99
N ASP A 277 -17.69 32.11 34.83
CA ASP A 277 -18.93 32.82 35.23
C ASP A 277 -19.30 32.61 36.72
N ASN A 278 -18.48 31.89 37.48
CA ASN A 278 -18.68 31.59 38.91
C ASN A 278 -17.47 31.95 39.78
N LEU A 279 -16.79 33.06 39.49
CA LEU A 279 -15.83 33.63 40.44
C LEU A 279 -16.61 34.38 41.53
N PRO A 280 -16.45 34.05 42.83
CA PRO A 280 -17.08 34.81 43.90
C PRO A 280 -16.55 36.24 43.86
N THR A 281 -17.46 37.21 43.78
CA THR A 281 -17.15 38.63 43.91
C THR A 281 -16.54 38.85 45.30
N GLU A 282 -15.28 39.28 45.35
CA GLU A 282 -14.69 39.75 46.61
C GLU A 282 -15.44 41.00 47.07
N GLU A 283 -16.22 40.86 48.13
CA GLU A 283 -16.77 41.99 48.90
C GLU A 283 -15.63 42.58 49.75
N TYR A 284 -15.26 43.83 49.46
CA TYR A 284 -14.42 44.68 50.30
C TYR A 284 -15.26 45.46 51.31
#